data_AF-A0A931XY72-F1
#
_entry.id   AF-A0A931XY72-F1
#
_cell.length_a   1.000
_cell.length_b   1.000
_cell.length_c   1.000
_cell.angle_alpha   90.00
_cell.angle_beta   90.00
_cell.angle_gamma   90.00
#
_symmetry.space_group_name_H-M   'P 1'
#
loop_
_entity.id
_entity.type
_entity.pdbx_description
1 polymer ?
#
loop_
_entity_poly.entity_id
_entity_poly.type
_entity_poly.pdbx_seq_one_letter_code
_entity_poly.pdbx_strand_id
1 'polypeptide(L)'
;MRGPKKAKTVPIFQSEAEERAFWETHDTTDYVDWSRAKLAVFPDLKPSTETISLRLPAGLLAELKALANKRDVPYQSLMKVFLAERVARERATKTARTPNRRPQPTVRAPSRASRG
;
A
#
# COMPACT_ATOMS: atom_id res chain seq x y z
N MET A 1 14.02 -18.63 -6.49
CA MET A 1 14.76 -17.39 -6.22
C MET A 1 14.79 -16.56 -7.51
N ARG A 2 14.01 -15.47 -7.62
CA ARG A 2 14.22 -14.49 -8.69
C ARG A 2 15.29 -13.52 -8.16
N GLY A 3 16.44 -13.46 -8.83
CA GLY A 3 17.53 -12.55 -8.47
C GLY A 3 17.10 -11.07 -8.61
N PRO A 4 17.91 -10.13 -8.07
CA PRO A 4 17.58 -8.71 -8.11
C PRO A 4 17.37 -8.26 -9.56
N LYS A 5 16.14 -7.83 -9.88
CA LYS A 5 15.82 -7.18 -11.15
C LYS A 5 16.60 -5.86 -11.16
N LYS A 6 17.51 -5.69 -12.13
CA LYS A 6 18.15 -4.39 -12.36
C LYS A 6 17.06 -3.42 -12.79
N ALA A 7 16.85 -2.36 -12.01
CA ALA A 7 15.91 -1.29 -12.37
C ALA A 7 16.35 -0.68 -13.70
N LYS A 8 15.39 -0.46 -14.60
CA LYS A 8 15.63 0.25 -15.87
C LYS A 8 15.94 1.72 -15.56
N THR A 9 16.83 2.32 -16.34
CA THR A 9 17.18 3.74 -16.19
C THR A 9 15.94 4.60 -16.47
N VAL A 10 15.60 5.51 -15.55
CA VAL A 10 14.52 6.48 -15.74
C VAL A 10 14.92 7.45 -16.86
N PRO A 11 14.08 7.70 -17.87
CA PRO A 11 14.37 8.68 -18.91
C PRO A 11 14.48 10.09 -18.33
N ILE A 12 15.29 10.96 -18.96
CA ILE A 12 15.35 12.38 -18.61
C ILE A 12 14.21 13.09 -19.36
N PHE A 13 13.23 13.62 -18.62
CA PHE A 13 12.11 14.38 -19.19
C PHE A 13 12.42 15.87 -19.18
N GLN A 14 11.98 16.60 -20.21
CA GLN A 14 12.15 18.06 -20.27
C GLN A 14 10.96 18.81 -19.67
N SER A 15 9.82 18.14 -19.47
CA SER A 15 8.64 18.72 -18.82
C SER A 15 7.85 17.71 -17.99
N GLU A 16 7.11 18.21 -16.99
CA GLU A 16 6.23 17.40 -16.13
C GLU A 16 5.09 16.73 -16.93
N ALA A 17 4.65 17.36 -18.02
CA ALA A 17 3.62 16.81 -18.90
C ALA A 17 4.09 15.55 -19.64
N GLU A 18 5.35 15.54 -20.10
CA GLU A 18 5.99 14.37 -20.72
C GLU A 18 6.19 13.24 -19.72
N GLU A 19 6.61 13.59 -18.50
CA GLU A 19 6.75 12.63 -17.41
C GLU A 19 5.41 11.95 -17.09
N ARG A 20 4.32 12.72 -16.98
CA ARG A 20 2.98 12.17 -16.71
C ARG A 20 2.52 11.21 -17.80
N ALA A 21 2.65 11.61 -19.07
CA ALA A 21 2.27 10.76 -20.21
C ALA A 21 3.09 9.46 -20.26
N PHE A 22 4.36 9.52 -19.86
CA PHE A 22 5.21 8.34 -19.75
C PHE A 22 4.75 7.41 -18.61
N TRP A 23 4.47 7.94 -17.42
CA TRP A 23 4.03 7.14 -16.27
C TRP A 23 2.59 6.61 -16.37
N GLU A 24 1.72 7.23 -17.16
CA GLU A 24 0.39 6.70 -17.47
C GLU A 24 0.47 5.39 -18.27
N THR A 25 1.53 5.19 -19.03
CA THR A 25 1.70 4.04 -19.94
C THR A 25 2.72 3.01 -19.46
N HIS A 26 3.56 3.34 -18.47
CA HIS A 26 4.65 2.50 -18.00
C HIS A 26 4.52 2.11 -16.52
N ASP A 27 4.71 0.82 -16.22
CA ASP A 27 4.67 0.28 -14.86
C ASP A 27 5.91 0.71 -14.05
N THR A 28 5.68 1.48 -12.98
CA THR A 28 6.70 2.01 -12.06
C THR A 28 7.55 0.93 -11.37
N THR A 29 7.06 -0.32 -11.33
CA THR A 29 7.79 -1.44 -10.71
C THR A 29 9.04 -1.89 -11.46
N ASP A 30 9.19 -1.49 -12.73
CA ASP A 30 10.36 -1.80 -13.55
C ASP A 30 11.49 -0.75 -13.45
N TYR A 31 11.20 0.43 -12.88
CA TYR A 31 12.12 1.57 -12.82
C TYR A 31 12.56 1.94 -11.39
N VAL A 32 11.83 1.49 -10.37
CA VAL A 32 12.09 1.83 -8.96
C VAL A 32 12.69 0.64 -8.22
N ASP A 33 13.87 0.83 -7.61
CA ASP A 33 14.47 -0.14 -6.69
C ASP A 33 13.82 -0.04 -5.30
N TRP A 34 12.71 -0.78 -5.14
CA TRP A 34 11.95 -0.84 -3.89
C TRP A 34 12.74 -1.42 -2.71
N SER A 35 13.90 -2.05 -2.93
CA SER A 35 14.75 -2.55 -1.84
C SER A 35 15.42 -1.43 -1.04
N ARG A 36 15.46 -0.21 -1.60
CA ARG A 36 16.04 0.99 -0.97
C ARG A 36 14.98 1.95 -0.44
N ALA A 37 13.69 1.60 -0.54
CA ALA A 37 12.60 2.44 -0.08
C ALA A 37 12.69 2.62 1.45
N LYS A 38 12.72 3.88 1.89
CA LYS A 38 12.69 4.26 3.31
C LYS A 38 11.31 4.79 3.65
N LEU A 39 10.81 4.48 4.85
CA LEU A 39 9.63 5.16 5.39
C LEU A 39 9.96 6.64 5.56
N ALA A 40 9.41 7.49 4.69
CA ALA A 40 9.46 8.92 4.84
C ALA A 40 8.39 9.35 5.86
N VAL A 41 8.81 10.02 6.92
CA VAL A 41 7.92 10.76 7.81
C VAL A 41 7.81 12.16 7.22
N PHE A 42 6.59 12.61 6.95
CA PHE A 42 6.32 13.92 6.37
C PHE A 42 5.71 14.82 7.44
N PRO A 43 6.53 15.42 8.32
CA PRO A 43 6.04 16.23 9.45
C PRO A 43 5.26 17.47 9.01
N ASP A 44 5.53 17.99 7.80
CA ASP A 44 5.00 19.28 7.32
C ASP A 44 3.84 19.13 6.31
N LEU A 45 3.42 17.90 5.98
CA LEU A 45 2.24 17.71 5.13
C LEU A 45 0.99 18.10 5.92
N LYS A 46 0.27 19.12 5.47
CA LYS A 46 -1.11 19.34 5.91
C LYS A 46 -1.90 18.06 5.64
N PRO A 47 -2.51 17.42 6.64
CA PRO A 47 -3.40 16.30 6.37
C PRO A 47 -4.54 16.83 5.50
N SER A 48 -4.58 16.40 4.24
CA SER A 48 -5.67 16.75 3.33
C SER A 48 -6.98 16.22 3.94
N THR A 49 -7.88 17.14 4.28
CA THR A 49 -9.23 16.79 4.76
C THR A 49 -10.21 16.91 3.62
N GLU A 50 -10.83 15.79 3.26
CA GLU A 50 -11.92 15.76 2.29
C GLU A 50 -13.26 15.67 3.02
N THR A 51 -14.22 16.51 2.63
CA THR A 51 -15.58 16.48 3.18
C THR A 51 -16.40 15.44 2.44
N ILE A 52 -16.89 14.45 3.17
CA ILE A 52 -17.73 13.38 2.63
C ILE A 52 -19.08 13.34 3.34
N SER A 53 -20.12 12.94 2.61
CA SER A 53 -21.44 12.64 3.19
C SER A 53 -21.59 11.14 3.38
N LEU A 54 -21.86 10.72 4.62
CA LEU A 54 -22.01 9.31 5.00
C LEU A 54 -23.35 9.08 5.69
N ARG A 55 -24.01 7.97 5.38
CA ARG A 55 -25.21 7.51 6.09
C ARG A 55 -24.82 6.52 7.17
N LEU A 56 -25.34 6.72 8.38
CA LEU A 56 -25.10 5.86 9.54
C LEU A 56 -26.44 5.45 10.16
N PRO A 57 -26.57 4.22 10.69
CA PRO A 57 -27.72 3.85 11.50
C PRO A 57 -27.86 4.74 12.74
N ALA A 58 -29.09 5.12 13.10
CA ALA A 58 -29.35 6.05 14.19
C ALA A 58 -28.82 5.55 15.55
N GLY A 59 -28.97 4.25 15.84
CA GLY A 59 -28.48 3.63 17.08
C GLY A 59 -26.96 3.74 17.22
N LEU A 60 -26.22 3.44 16.15
CA LEU A 60 -24.76 3.54 16.13
C LEU A 60 -24.28 4.99 16.35
N LEU A 61 -24.96 5.95 15.74
CA LEU A 61 -24.65 7.37 15.95
C LEU A 61 -24.89 7.79 17.41
N ALA A 62 -25.96 7.30 18.04
CA ALA A 62 -26.25 7.58 19.45
C ALA A 62 -25.17 6.98 20.38
N GLU A 63 -24.76 5.75 20.13
CA GLU A 63 -23.68 5.10 20.88
C GLU A 63 -22.34 5.84 20.74
N LEU A 64 -21.98 6.26 19.51
CA LEU A 64 -20.77 7.06 19.27
C LEU A 64 -20.79 8.38 20.05
N LYS A 65 -21.94 9.07 20.09
CA LYS A 65 -22.10 10.30 20.88
C LYS A 65 -21.95 10.04 22.37
N ALA A 66 -22.57 8.97 22.90
CA ALA A 66 -22.45 8.60 24.31
C ALA A 66 -21.00 8.27 24.70
N LEU A 67 -20.29 7.51 23.86
CA LEU A 67 -18.87 7.17 24.07
C LEU A 67 -17.97 8.41 24.01
N ALA A 68 -18.26 9.34 23.10
CA ALA A 68 -17.49 10.56 22.95
C ALA A 68 -17.66 11.49 24.15
N ASN A 69 -18.90 11.66 24.63
CA ASN A 69 -19.19 12.43 25.85
C ASN A 69 -18.49 11.83 27.07
N LYS A 70 -18.48 10.50 27.22
CA LYS A 70 -17.77 9.83 28.33
C LYS A 70 -16.26 10.10 28.32
N ARG A 71 -15.69 10.35 27.13
CA ARG A 71 -14.25 10.63 26.94
C ARG A 71 -13.94 12.11 26.84
N ASP A 72 -14.93 12.98 27.04
CA ASP A 72 -14.84 14.43 26.89
C ASP A 72 -14.25 14.87 25.54
N VAL A 73 -14.70 14.23 24.45
CA VAL A 73 -14.28 14.56 23.09
C VAL A 73 -15.48 14.71 22.15
N PRO A 74 -15.38 15.49 21.07
CA PRO A 74 -16.41 15.51 20.03
C PRO A 74 -16.56 14.15 19.34
N TYR A 75 -17.80 13.72 19.09
CA TYR A 75 -18.08 12.42 18.45
C TYR A 75 -17.43 12.27 17.06
N GLN A 76 -17.27 13.38 16.32
CA GLN A 76 -16.58 13.39 15.03
C GLN A 76 -15.09 13.10 15.18
N SER A 77 -14.45 13.63 16.21
CA SER A 77 -13.04 13.36 16.52
C SER A 77 -12.86 11.89 16.92
N LEU A 78 -13.74 11.37 17.78
CA LEU A 78 -13.72 9.97 18.17
C LEU A 78 -13.90 9.03 16.96
N MET A 79 -14.84 9.37 16.08
CA MET A 79 -15.09 8.63 14.84
C MET A 79 -13.84 8.57 13.96
N LYS A 80 -13.12 9.68 13.79
CA LYS A 80 -11.88 9.72 13.01
C LYS A 80 -10.81 8.79 13.59
N VAL A 81 -10.64 8.78 14.90
CA VAL A 81 -9.67 7.91 15.59
C VAL A 81 -10.04 6.44 15.36
N PHE A 82 -11.29 6.06 15.59
CA PHE A 82 -11.74 4.68 15.40
C PHE A 82 -11.57 4.18 13.97
N LEU A 83 -11.90 5.02 12.97
CA LEU A 83 -11.70 4.69 11.57
C LEU A 83 -10.21 4.49 11.25
N ALA A 84 -9.35 5.41 11.69
CA ALA A 84 -7.91 5.34 11.47
C ALA A 84 -7.32 4.05 12.06
N GLU A 85 -7.67 3.73 13.31
CA GLU A 85 -7.21 2.50 13.96
C GLU A 85 -7.69 1.23 13.23
N ARG A 86 -8.95 1.19 12.81
CA ARG A 86 -9.51 0.02 12.10
C ARG A 86 -8.79 -0.21 10.77
N VAL A 87 -8.54 0.87 10.02
CA VAL A 87 -7.77 0.81 8.76
C VAL A 87 -6.34 0.31 9.02
N ALA A 88 -5.66 0.82 10.04
CA ALA A 88 -4.32 0.39 10.40
C ALA A 88 -4.26 -1.11 10.74
N ARG A 89 -5.21 -1.58 11.56
CA ARG A 89 -5.34 -3.00 11.92
C ARG A 89 -5.54 -3.88 10.68
N GLU A 90 -6.45 -3.51 9.79
CA GLU A 90 -6.74 -4.28 8.56
C GLU A 90 -5.53 -4.37 7.62
N ARG A 91 -4.76 -3.28 7.49
CA ARG A 91 -3.52 -3.26 6.70
C ARG A 91 -2.45 -4.18 7.31
N ALA A 92 -2.29 -4.16 8.63
CA ALA A 92 -1.34 -5.03 9.33
C ALA A 92 -1.68 -6.52 9.15
N THR A 93 -2.95 -6.90 9.25
CA THR A 93 -3.39 -8.30 9.06
C THR A 93 -3.23 -8.81 7.63
N LYS A 94 -3.30 -7.95 6.61
CA LYS A 94 -3.13 -8.38 5.20
C LYS A 94 -1.67 -8.69 4.87
N THR A 95 -0.73 -7.91 5.39
CA THR A 95 0.72 -8.15 5.18
C THR A 95 1.19 -9.48 5.76
N ALA A 96 0.58 -9.94 6.86
CA ALA A 96 0.93 -11.21 7.50
C ALA A 96 0.37 -12.47 6.79
N ARG A 97 -0.60 -12.32 5.87
CA ARG A 97 -1.32 -13.45 5.24
C ARG A 97 -0.76 -13.90 3.89
N THR A 98 0.44 -13.48 3.49
CA THR A 98 1.16 -14.08 2.36
C THR A 98 2.15 -15.13 2.89
N PRO A 99 1.75 -16.40 3.10
CA PRO A 99 2.72 -17.47 3.28
C PRO A 99 3.41 -17.69 1.93
N ASN A 100 4.72 -17.49 1.97
CA ASN A 100 5.71 -17.78 0.95
C ASN A 100 5.41 -19.12 0.22
N ARG A 101 4.80 -19.06 -0.97
CA ARG A 101 4.67 -20.22 -1.85
C ARG A 101 6.04 -20.47 -2.48
N ARG A 102 6.87 -21.28 -1.81
CA ARG A 102 8.18 -21.71 -2.32
C ARG A 102 7.99 -22.24 -3.75
N PRO A 103 8.67 -21.68 -4.77
CA PRO A 103 8.70 -22.33 -6.08
C PRO A 103 9.47 -23.65 -5.90
N GLN A 104 8.78 -24.77 -6.15
CA GLN A 104 9.40 -26.10 -6.22
C GLN A 104 10.59 -26.02 -7.19
N PRO A 105 11.78 -26.51 -6.83
CA PRO A 105 12.87 -26.61 -7.80
C PRO A 105 12.44 -27.61 -8.87
N THR A 106 12.28 -27.14 -10.10
CA THR A 106 12.11 -28.02 -11.25
C THR A 106 13.39 -28.84 -11.39
N VAL A 107 13.30 -30.13 -11.08
CA VAL A 107 14.38 -31.08 -11.35
C VAL A 107 14.50 -31.16 -12.87
N ARG A 108 15.51 -30.46 -13.43
CA ARG A 108 15.84 -30.52 -14.85
C ARG A 108 16.43 -31.92 -15.10
N ALA A 109 15.69 -32.75 -15.83
CA ALA A 109 16.16 -34.07 -16.26
C ALA A 109 17.49 -33.94 -17.03
N PRO A 110 18.49 -34.79 -16.77
CA PRO A 110 19.73 -34.76 -17.53
C PRO A 110 19.47 -35.27 -18.94
N SER A 111 19.87 -34.45 -19.90
CA SER A 111 20.08 -34.82 -21.31
C SER A 111 21.01 -36.04 -21.37
N ARG A 112 20.49 -37.17 -21.84
CA ARG A 112 21.30 -38.34 -22.15
C ARG A 112 21.72 -38.25 -23.61
N ALA A 113 22.95 -37.80 -23.82
CA ALA A 113 23.71 -38.08 -25.02
C ALA A 113 24.21 -39.53 -24.99
N SER A 114 23.86 -40.30 -26.01
CA SER A 114 24.57 -41.51 -26.46
C SER A 114 24.19 -41.69 -27.94
N ARG A 115 25.07 -41.39 -28.90
CA ARG A 115 26.11 -42.30 -29.42
C ARG A 115 25.57 -43.72 -29.65
N GLY A 116 25.51 -44.11 -30.91
CA GLY A 116 25.07 -45.41 -31.44
C GLY A 116 24.65 -45.23 -32.87
#